data_AF-A0A2Z4MK21-F1
#
_entry.id   AF-A0A2Z4MK21-F1
#
_cell.length_a   1.000
_cell.length_b   1.000
_cell.length_c   1.000
_cell.angle_alpha   90.00
_cell.angle_beta   90.00
_cell.angle_gamma   90.00
#
_symmetry.space_group_name_H-M   'P 1'
#
loop_
_entity.id
_entity.type
_entity.pdbx_description
1 polymer ?
#
loop_
_entity_poly.entity_id
_entity_poly.type
_entity_poly.pdbx_seq_one_letter_code
_entity_poly.pdbx_strand_id
1 'polypeptide(L)'
;MVHHLKRAFIFSIIINLLYYVVVPIISGMFLTHFYVPDVVNAYDNVKYLQNEVEFGVINRTNFSSILLSLLAGIGIYGLLITTIHFFKKGRP
;
A
#
# COMPACT_ATOMS: atom_id res chain seq x y z
N MET A 1 7.87 15.84 -24.21
CA MET A 1 8.27 14.50 -23.73
C MET A 1 8.73 14.51 -22.27
N VAL A 2 9.79 15.25 -21.91
CA VAL A 2 10.38 15.25 -20.55
C VAL A 2 9.41 15.62 -19.42
N HIS A 3 8.51 16.59 -19.65
CA HIS A 3 7.51 16.99 -18.65
C HIS A 3 6.51 15.88 -18.29
N HIS A 4 6.13 15.02 -19.23
CA HIS A 4 5.23 13.89 -18.96
C HIS A 4 5.94 12.79 -18.16
N LEU A 5 7.23 12.59 -18.40
CA LEU A 5 8.06 11.63 -17.67
C LEU A 5 8.25 12.04 -16.21
N LYS A 6 8.51 13.33 -15.95
CA LYS A 6 8.59 13.89 -14.58
C LYS A 6 7.27 13.68 -13.81
N ARG A 7 6.13 13.92 -14.46
CA ARG A 7 4.80 13.72 -13.85
C ARG A 7 4.50 12.25 -13.57
N ALA A 8 4.85 11.35 -14.49
CA ALA A 8 4.68 9.91 -14.31
C ALA A 8 5.48 9.38 -13.12
N PHE A 9 6.72 9.85 -12.96
CA PHE A 9 7.60 9.47 -11.87
C PHE A 9 7.05 9.94 -10.51
N ILE A 10 6.63 11.20 -10.42
CA ILE A 10 6.02 11.76 -9.21
C ILE A 10 4.73 11.02 -8.85
N PHE A 11 3.86 10.75 -9.83
CA PHE A 11 2.63 9.98 -9.62
C PHE A 11 2.90 8.60 -9.03
N SER A 12 3.86 7.88 -9.60
CA SER A 12 4.23 6.53 -9.14
C SER A 12 4.77 6.56 -7.71
N ILE A 13 5.63 7.53 -7.36
CA ILE A 13 6.14 7.68 -5.99
C ILE A 13 5.02 7.94 -4.99
N ILE A 14 4.10 8.86 -5.31
CA ILE A 14 3.00 9.24 -4.40
C ILE A 14 2.11 8.05 -4.08
N ILE A 15 1.74 7.25 -5.09
CA ILE A 15 0.91 6.05 -4.90
C ILE A 15 1.63 5.01 -4.04
N ASN A 16 2.91 4.79 -4.29
CA ASN A 16 3.69 3.85 -3.50
C ASN A 16 3.84 4.32 -2.05
N LEU A 17 4.06 5.62 -1.82
CA LEU A 17 4.11 6.20 -0.48
C LEU A 17 2.78 6.01 0.28
N LEU A 18 1.65 6.29 -0.38
CA LEU A 18 0.33 6.05 0.20
C LEU A 18 0.12 4.58 0.56
N TYR A 19 0.45 3.67 -0.34
CA TYR A 19 0.23 2.24 -0.14
C TYR A 19 1.12 1.64 0.95
N TYR A 20 2.41 1.97 0.97
CA TYR A 20 3.37 1.36 1.89
C TYR A 20 3.46 2.07 3.25
N VAL A 21 3.06 3.34 3.35
CA VAL A 21 3.19 4.12 4.59
C VAL A 21 1.83 4.49 5.17
N VAL A 22 0.96 5.09 4.38
CA VAL A 22 -0.30 5.64 4.91
C VAL A 22 -1.29 4.53 5.24
N VAL A 23 -1.48 3.55 4.36
CA VAL A 23 -2.43 2.44 4.61
C VAL A 23 -2.06 1.61 5.85
N PRO A 24 -0.80 1.18 6.07
CA PRO A 24 -0.44 0.42 7.26
C PRO A 24 -0.60 1.21 8.56
N ILE A 25 -0.28 2.52 8.55
CA ILE A 25 -0.49 3.37 9.73
C ILE A 25 -1.97 3.44 10.08
N ILE A 26 -2.83 3.69 9.09
CA ILE A 26 -4.28 3.75 9.30
C ILE A 26 -4.82 2.40 9.79
N SER A 27 -4.43 1.29 9.15
CA SER A 27 -4.83 -0.04 9.59
C SER A 27 -4.37 -0.36 11.02
N GLY A 28 -3.14 0.03 11.37
CA GLY A 28 -2.61 -0.11 12.73
C GLY A 28 -3.38 0.72 13.75
N MET A 29 -3.73 1.97 13.41
CA MET A 29 -4.54 2.84 14.26
C MET A 29 -5.96 2.30 14.47
N PHE A 30 -6.58 1.74 13.43
CA PHE A 30 -7.88 1.09 13.58
C PHE A 30 -7.80 -0.12 14.50
N LEU A 31 -6.74 -0.92 14.38
CA LEU A 31 -6.54 -2.08 15.25
C LEU A 31 -6.45 -1.64 16.72
N THR A 32 -5.72 -0.58 17.04
CA THR A 32 -5.57 -0.12 18.43
C THR A 32 -6.78 0.61 18.98
N HIS A 33 -7.56 1.30 18.14
CA HIS A 33 -8.76 2.02 18.60
C HIS A 33 -9.91 1.07 18.94
N PHE A 34 -10.07 -0.04 18.21
CA PHE A 34 -11.12 -1.02 18.47
C PHE A 34 -10.71 -2.17 19.39
N TYR A 35 -9.43 -2.28 19.74
CA TYR A 35 -8.94 -3.30 20.65
C TYR A 35 -9.09 -2.83 22.11
N VAL A 36 -10.11 -3.35 22.80
CA VAL A 36 -10.25 -3.20 24.26
C VAL A 36 -9.38 -4.28 24.92
N PRO A 37 -8.28 -3.91 25.62
CA PRO A 37 -7.43 -4.90 26.27
C PRO A 37 -8.13 -5.46 27.51
N ASP A 38 -8.68 -6.67 27.41
CA ASP A 38 -9.28 -7.37 28.54
C ASP A 38 -8.18 -8.07 29.36
N VAL A 39 -7.57 -7.32 30.30
CA VAL A 39 -6.35 -7.71 31.02
C VAL A 39 -6.55 -8.95 31.90
N VAL A 40 -7.77 -9.17 32.38
CA VAL A 40 -8.12 -10.30 33.27
C VAL A 40 -8.20 -11.61 32.47
N ASN A 41 -8.88 -11.61 31.31
CA ASN A 41 -8.92 -12.76 30.41
C ASN A 41 -7.58 -12.99 29.67
N ALA A 42 -6.82 -11.93 29.38
CA ALA A 42 -5.52 -12.06 28.72
C ALA A 42 -4.52 -12.82 29.60
N TYR A 43 -4.53 -12.62 30.92
CA TYR A 43 -3.63 -13.30 31.87
C TYR A 43 -3.90 -14.81 31.97
N ASP A 44 -5.17 -15.23 32.02
CA ASP A 44 -5.54 -16.66 32.00
C ASP A 44 -5.20 -17.33 30.65
N ASN A 45 -5.28 -16.58 29.55
CA ASN A 45 -4.84 -17.03 28.23
C ASN A 45 -3.32 -17.05 28.05
N VAL A 46 -2.50 -16.37 28.87
CA VAL A 46 -1.03 -16.48 28.79
C VAL A 46 -0.56 -17.92 29.01
N LYS A 47 -1.29 -18.71 29.79
CA LYS A 47 -0.98 -20.14 29.99
C LYS A 47 -1.29 -21.00 28.76
N TYR A 48 -2.17 -20.53 27.87
CA TYR A 48 -2.55 -21.19 26.61
C TYR A 48 -1.71 -20.66 25.43
N LEU A 49 -1.39 -19.36 25.41
CA LEU A 49 -0.63 -18.65 24.37
C LEU A 49 0.88 -18.93 24.36
N GLN A 50 1.44 -19.54 25.41
CA GLN A 50 2.84 -20.02 25.35
C GLN A 50 3.05 -21.08 24.25
N ASN A 51 1.99 -21.72 23.75
CA ASN A 51 2.08 -22.74 22.70
C ASN A 51 1.68 -22.26 21.29
N GLU A 52 1.00 -21.12 21.14
CA GLU A 52 0.61 -20.59 19.82
C GLU A 52 0.84 -19.09 19.76
N VAL A 53 2.05 -18.72 19.33
CA VAL A 53 2.31 -17.35 18.87
C VAL A 53 1.86 -17.29 17.41
N GLU A 54 0.62 -16.86 17.18
CA GLU A 54 0.18 -16.44 15.85
C GLU A 54 0.96 -15.17 15.47
N PHE A 55 2.12 -15.36 14.84
CA PHE A 55 2.82 -14.28 14.16
C PHE A 55 1.93 -13.82 13.02
N GLY A 56 1.20 -12.73 13.22
CA GLY A 56 0.48 -12.05 12.14
C GLY A 56 1.38 -11.95 10.92
N VAL A 57 0.86 -12.32 9.74
CA VAL A 57 1.65 -12.45 8.51
C VAL A 57 2.42 -11.16 8.28
N ILE A 58 3.72 -11.18 8.58
CA ILE A 58 4.59 -10.04 8.36
C ILE A 58 4.72 -9.92 6.86
N ASN A 59 3.97 -8.98 6.28
CA ASN A 59 4.08 -8.66 4.87
C ASN A 59 5.42 -7.95 4.64
N ARG A 60 6.50 -8.74 4.58
CA ARG A 60 7.85 -8.26 4.35
C ARG A 60 7.90 -7.72 2.93
N THR A 61 7.85 -6.40 2.85
CA THR A 61 8.00 -5.70 1.57
C THR A 61 9.43 -5.91 1.09
N ASN A 62 9.59 -6.75 0.05
CA ASN A 62 10.89 -7.00 -0.57
C ASN A 62 11.23 -5.83 -1.51
N PHE A 63 12.51 -5.45 -1.60
CA PHE A 63 12.96 -4.37 -2.49
C PHE A 63 12.52 -4.58 -3.96
N SER A 64 12.48 -5.83 -4.42
CA SER A 64 11.97 -6.21 -5.74
C SER A 64 10.49 -5.82 -5.95
N SER A 65 9.65 -5.95 -4.92
CA SER A 65 8.25 -5.59 -4.98
C SER A 65 8.03 -4.07 -5.10
N ILE A 66 8.90 -3.27 -4.49
CA ILE A 66 8.90 -1.81 -4.61
C ILE A 66 9.30 -1.39 -6.03
N LEU A 67 10.30 -2.05 -6.62
CA LEU A 67 10.73 -1.74 -7.98
C LEU A 67 9.62 -2.08 -9.01
N LEU A 68 8.98 -3.24 -8.86
CA LEU A 68 7.88 -3.65 -9.74
C LEU A 68 6.69 -2.70 -9.66
N SER A 69 6.30 -2.28 -8.45
CA SER A 69 5.19 -1.34 -8.26
C SER A 69 5.52 0.07 -8.78
N LEU A 70 6.78 0.52 -8.69
CA LEU A 70 7.21 1.77 -9.31
C LEU A 70 7.11 1.75 -10.84
N LEU A 71 7.56 0.65 -11.47
CA LEU A 71 7.46 0.47 -12.92
C LEU A 71 5.99 0.37 -13.37
N ALA A 72 5.17 -0.36 -12.62
CA ALA A 72 3.73 -0.46 -12.88
C ALA A 72 3.05 0.91 -12.82
N GLY A 73 3.35 1.74 -11.81
CA GLY A 73 2.78 3.08 -11.70
C GLY A 73 3.14 4.00 -12.87
N ILE A 74 4.38 3.93 -13.38
CA ILE A 74 4.81 4.68 -14.56
C ILE A 74 4.08 4.17 -15.82
N GLY A 75 3.97 2.85 -15.97
CA GLY A 75 3.26 2.22 -17.09
C GLY A 75 1.77 2.57 -17.13
N ILE A 76 1.09 2.54 -15.98
CA ILE A 76 -0.33 2.92 -15.86
C ILE A 76 -0.54 4.39 -16.22
N TYR A 77 0.32 5.28 -15.74
CA TYR A 77 0.24 6.70 -16.11
C TYR A 77 0.44 6.92 -17.62
N GLY A 78 1.35 6.14 -18.23
CA GLY A 78 1.54 6.11 -19.68
C GLY A 78 0.28 5.64 -20.44
N LEU A 79 -0.40 4.60 -19.97
CA LEU A 79 -1.67 4.13 -20.57
C LEU A 79 -2.81 5.14 -20.41
N LEU A 80 -2.88 5.83 -19.27
CA LEU A 80 -3.87 6.87 -19.05
C LEU A 80 -3.69 8.04 -20.02
N ILE A 81 -2.45 8.47 -20.28
CA ILE A 81 -2.23 9.62 -21.16
C ILE A 81 -2.49 9.27 -22.64
N THR A 82 -2.16 8.05 -23.06
CA THR A 82 -2.42 7.59 -24.44
C THR A 82 -3.91 7.41 -24.70
N THR A 83 -4.66 6.84 -23.76
CA THR A 83 -6.12 6.73 -23.86
C THR A 83 -6.77 8.10 -23.88
N ILE A 84 -6.40 9.03 -23.00
CA ILE A 84 -6.93 10.41 -23.01
C ILE A 84 -6.63 11.10 -24.35
N HIS A 85 -5.42 10.93 -24.89
CA HIS A 85 -5.07 11.51 -26.19
C HIS A 85 -5.89 10.91 -27.33
N PHE A 86 -6.10 9.59 -27.33
CA PHE A 86 -6.93 8.89 -28.30
C PHE A 86 -8.39 9.39 -28.26
N PHE A 87 -8.98 9.51 -27.07
CA PHE A 87 -10.34 10.05 -26.90
C PHE A 87 -10.47 11.52 -27.30
N LYS A 88 -9.42 12.33 -27.09
CA LYS A 88 -9.42 13.75 -27.48
C LYS A 88 -9.25 13.93 -29.00
N LYS A 89 -8.58 12.99 -29.68
CA LYS A 89 -8.41 12.97 -31.14
C LYS A 89 -9.70 12.58 -31.89
N GLY A 90 -10.63 11.89 -31.23
CA GLY A 90 -11.92 11.47 -31.80
C GLY A 90 -13.09 12.43 -31.57
N ARG A 91 -12.87 13.63 -31.02
CA ARG A 91 -13.92 14.66 -30.93
C ARG A 91 -13.80 15.58 -32.16
N PRO A 92 -14.89 15.80 -32.93
CA PRO A 92 -14.90 16.70 -34.08
C PRO A 92 -14.62 18.15 -33.69
#